data_AF-W5MSR0-F1
#
_entry.id   AF-W5MSR0-F1
#
_cell.length_a   1.000
_cell.length_b   1.000
_cell.length_c   1.000
_cell.angle_alpha   90.00
_cell.angle_beta   90.00
_cell.angle_gamma   90.00
#
_symmetry.space_group_name_H-M   'P 1'
#
loop_
_entity.id
_entity.type
_entity.pdbx_description
1 polymer ?
#
loop_
_entity_poly.entity_id
_entity_poly.type
_entity_poly.pdbx_seq_one_letter_code
_entity_poly.pdbx_strand_id
1 'polypeptide(L)'
;MNNLNDPPGWNIQPDQRGDGGGNKWNYALLVPMLGLAAFRWIWTRESQREIGEAKERHDEALKSAAANLEMKYKDALGESRRAAALLEVELEKERHRVQGYRQALVSQSQQLLEERGRLRREREGLEAERRQLARAGAAGVQYRAALEREREWQGRAALLLEELEAALVERQDAYCSVLLPRDRRLEVEKNLLVKAATDPIAAELQLEAGLRDIFRHDRHCADWLNTDKRRNGRLMWLYLKYWELQVQLQKFKKVEDSLLGSQSNLE
;
A
#
# COMPACT_ATOMS: atom_id res chain seq x y z
N MET A 1 -32.48 -58.58 -56.96
CA MET A 1 -33.96 -58.57 -57.06
C MET A 1 -34.32 -58.43 -58.54
N ASN A 2 -34.83 -59.52 -59.10
CA ASN A 2 -35.55 -59.77 -60.37
C ASN A 2 -35.16 -58.99 -61.64
N ASN A 3 -34.45 -59.69 -62.53
CA ASN A 3 -34.26 -59.37 -63.95
C ASN A 3 -35.49 -59.90 -64.74
N LEU A 4 -36.19 -59.02 -65.45
CA LEU A 4 -37.52 -59.25 -66.06
C LEU A 4 -37.48 -59.38 -67.60
N ASN A 5 -36.32 -59.74 -68.18
CA ASN A 5 -36.09 -59.68 -69.64
C ASN A 5 -36.19 -60.99 -70.43
N ASP A 6 -36.71 -62.09 -69.85
CA ASP A 6 -36.89 -63.34 -70.60
C ASP A 6 -38.38 -63.63 -70.89
N PRO A 7 -38.84 -63.58 -72.16
CA PRO A 7 -40.16 -64.10 -72.53
C PRO A 7 -40.11 -65.62 -72.79
N PRO A 8 -41.08 -66.42 -72.31
CA PRO A 8 -41.14 -67.84 -72.62
C PRO A 8 -41.57 -68.08 -74.08
N GLY A 9 -40.80 -68.91 -74.78
CA GLY A 9 -41.00 -69.28 -76.18
C GLY A 9 -42.23 -70.15 -76.40
N TRP A 10 -43.14 -69.68 -77.25
CA TRP A 10 -44.25 -70.45 -77.79
C TRP A 10 -43.91 -70.88 -79.23
N ASN A 11 -43.29 -72.06 -79.37
CA ASN A 11 -43.13 -72.75 -80.65
C ASN A 11 -44.36 -73.62 -80.91
N ILE A 12 -45.19 -73.24 -81.87
CA ILE A 12 -46.23 -74.12 -82.43
C ILE A 12 -45.77 -74.54 -83.82
N GLN A 13 -45.51 -75.83 -83.98
CA GLN A 13 -45.08 -76.49 -85.20
C GLN A 13 -46.33 -77.01 -85.93
N PRO A 14 -46.51 -76.80 -87.25
CA PRO A 14 -47.68 -77.29 -87.97
C PRO A 14 -47.42 -78.70 -88.53
N ASP A 15 -48.29 -79.64 -88.19
CA ASP A 15 -48.31 -80.97 -88.81
C ASP A 15 -49.23 -81.02 -90.04
N GLN A 16 -48.86 -81.94 -90.92
CA GLN A 16 -49.17 -82.03 -92.33
C GLN A 16 -50.20 -83.12 -92.62
N ARG A 17 -51.23 -82.82 -93.44
CA ARG A 17 -51.89 -83.67 -94.48
C ARG A 17 -53.42 -83.48 -94.52
N GLY A 18 -53.94 -83.28 -95.73
CA GLY A 18 -55.37 -83.41 -96.03
C GLY A 18 -55.85 -82.60 -97.23
N ASP A 19 -55.51 -83.10 -98.42
CA ASP A 19 -56.25 -83.10 -99.69
C ASP A 19 -57.42 -82.10 -99.95
N GLY A 20 -57.34 -81.42 -101.11
CA GLY A 20 -58.46 -81.29 -102.05
C GLY A 20 -59.64 -80.37 -101.75
N GLY A 21 -59.58 -79.14 -102.27
CA GLY A 21 -60.72 -78.54 -102.99
C GLY A 21 -61.60 -77.49 -102.29
N GLY A 22 -61.68 -76.31 -102.91
CA GLY A 22 -62.94 -75.54 -102.99
C GLY A 22 -63.15 -74.41 -101.97
N ASN A 23 -62.88 -73.18 -102.41
CA ASN A 23 -63.15 -71.91 -101.75
C ASN A 23 -64.57 -71.77 -101.15
N LYS A 24 -64.64 -71.43 -99.85
CA LYS A 24 -65.53 -70.39 -99.28
C LYS A 24 -65.09 -70.04 -97.86
N TRP A 25 -64.17 -69.07 -97.79
CA TRP A 25 -63.79 -68.18 -96.68
C TRP A 25 -63.93 -68.65 -95.23
N ASN A 26 -62.82 -68.66 -94.49
CA ASN A 26 -62.85 -68.41 -93.05
C ASN A 26 -62.13 -67.10 -92.67
N TYR A 27 -62.66 -66.00 -93.21
CA TYR A 27 -62.51 -64.65 -92.64
C TYR A 27 -62.87 -64.62 -91.14
N ALA A 28 -63.59 -65.62 -90.60
CA ALA A 28 -63.98 -65.67 -89.20
C ALA A 28 -62.82 -65.90 -88.21
N LEU A 29 -61.64 -66.34 -88.65
CA LEU A 29 -60.41 -66.39 -87.82
C LEU A 29 -59.48 -65.21 -88.07
N LEU A 30 -59.45 -64.68 -89.30
CA LEU A 30 -58.66 -63.49 -89.66
C LEU A 30 -59.23 -62.22 -89.05
N VAL A 31 -60.55 -62.05 -89.00
CA VAL A 31 -61.19 -60.84 -88.45
C VAL A 31 -60.94 -60.70 -86.93
N PRO A 32 -61.09 -61.76 -86.10
CA PRO A 32 -60.71 -61.69 -84.68
C PRO A 32 -59.20 -61.52 -84.47
N MET A 33 -58.34 -62.17 -85.26
CA MET A 33 -56.88 -62.03 -85.13
C MET A 33 -56.39 -60.64 -85.55
N LEU A 34 -56.95 -60.05 -86.60
CA LEU A 34 -56.69 -58.67 -87.00
C LEU A 34 -57.26 -57.67 -85.97
N GLY A 35 -58.43 -57.95 -85.41
CA GLY A 35 -59.02 -57.18 -84.31
C GLY A 35 -58.18 -57.20 -83.03
N LEU A 36 -57.64 -58.37 -82.67
CA LEU A 36 -56.71 -58.52 -81.53
C LEU A 36 -55.35 -57.86 -81.80
N ALA A 37 -54.83 -57.93 -83.02
CA ALA A 37 -53.60 -57.22 -83.40
C ALA A 37 -53.79 -55.70 -83.39
N ALA A 38 -54.92 -55.21 -83.89
CA ALA A 38 -55.29 -53.79 -83.84
C ALA A 38 -55.55 -53.32 -82.41
N PHE A 39 -56.23 -54.12 -81.57
CA PHE A 39 -56.42 -53.82 -80.15
C PHE A 39 -55.10 -53.85 -79.38
N ARG A 40 -54.22 -54.83 -79.63
CA ARG A 40 -52.88 -54.87 -79.06
C ARG A 40 -52.05 -53.66 -79.51
N TRP A 41 -52.17 -53.23 -80.76
CA TRP A 41 -51.49 -52.03 -81.26
C TRP A 41 -52.04 -50.75 -80.64
N ILE A 42 -53.36 -50.58 -80.57
CA ILE A 42 -54.03 -49.44 -79.92
C ILE A 42 -53.68 -49.41 -78.43
N TRP A 43 -53.79 -50.54 -77.73
CA TRP A 43 -53.47 -50.64 -76.30
C TRP A 43 -51.98 -50.43 -76.03
N THR A 44 -51.09 -50.98 -76.86
CA THR A 44 -49.64 -50.74 -76.72
C THR A 44 -49.31 -49.28 -76.99
N ARG A 45 -49.96 -48.64 -77.96
CA ARG A 45 -49.77 -47.22 -78.28
C ARG A 45 -50.27 -46.31 -77.16
N GLU A 46 -51.47 -46.57 -76.63
CA GLU A 46 -52.03 -45.78 -75.51
C GLU A 46 -51.24 -46.02 -74.22
N SER A 47 -50.85 -47.27 -73.93
CA SER A 47 -49.99 -47.61 -72.80
C SER A 47 -48.60 -46.98 -72.91
N GLN A 48 -47.98 -46.99 -74.10
CA GLN A 48 -46.69 -46.31 -74.32
C GLN A 48 -46.83 -44.79 -74.13
N ARG A 49 -47.98 -44.21 -74.52
CA ARG A 49 -48.28 -42.80 -74.29
C ARG A 49 -48.44 -42.49 -72.81
N GLU A 50 -49.24 -43.26 -72.07
CA GLU A 50 -49.41 -43.09 -70.63
C GLU A 50 -48.09 -43.29 -69.85
N ILE A 51 -47.28 -44.28 -70.24
CA ILE A 51 -45.94 -44.48 -69.68
C ILE A 51 -45.02 -43.30 -70.02
N GLY A 52 -45.12 -42.74 -71.24
CA GLY A 52 -44.40 -41.56 -71.65
C GLY A 52 -44.77 -40.34 -70.81
N GLU A 53 -46.06 -40.04 -70.70
CA GLU A 53 -46.58 -38.93 -69.90
C GLU A 53 -46.26 -39.09 -68.41
N ALA A 54 -46.33 -40.31 -67.87
CA ALA A 54 -45.94 -40.58 -66.48
C ALA A 54 -44.43 -40.37 -66.26
N LYS A 55 -43.58 -40.82 -67.20
CA LYS A 55 -42.14 -40.58 -67.16
C LYS A 55 -41.82 -39.09 -67.22
N GLU A 56 -42.44 -38.34 -68.12
CA GLU A 56 -42.25 -36.89 -68.22
C GLU A 56 -42.66 -36.19 -66.93
N ARG A 57 -43.81 -36.55 -66.33
CA ARG A 57 -44.24 -36.00 -65.04
C ARG A 57 -43.27 -36.34 -63.91
N HIS A 58 -42.72 -37.57 -63.89
CA HIS A 58 -41.72 -37.96 -62.90
C HIS A 58 -40.38 -37.24 -63.10
N ASP A 59 -39.92 -37.10 -64.34
CA ASP A 59 -38.69 -36.38 -64.67
C ASP A 59 -38.81 -34.89 -64.33
N GLU A 60 -39.97 -34.27 -64.58
CA GLU A 60 -40.25 -32.88 -64.21
C GLU A 60 -40.33 -32.69 -62.69
N ALA A 61 -40.95 -33.66 -61.98
CA ALA A 61 -40.97 -33.67 -60.52
C ALA A 61 -39.57 -33.83 -59.92
N LEU A 62 -38.72 -34.69 -60.51
CA LEU A 62 -37.33 -34.86 -60.09
C LEU A 62 -36.50 -33.60 -60.34
N LYS A 63 -36.65 -32.96 -61.50
CA LYS A 63 -35.95 -31.70 -61.83
C LYS A 63 -36.35 -30.58 -60.88
N SER A 64 -37.65 -30.41 -60.63
CA SER A 64 -38.15 -29.37 -59.71
C SER A 64 -37.75 -29.65 -58.25
N ALA A 65 -37.77 -30.91 -57.81
CA ALA A 65 -37.27 -31.31 -56.49
C ALA A 65 -35.75 -31.07 -56.35
N ALA A 66 -34.97 -31.42 -57.37
CA ALA A 66 -33.53 -31.18 -57.40
C ALA A 66 -33.20 -29.68 -57.36
N ALA A 67 -33.88 -28.86 -58.17
CA ALA A 67 -33.69 -27.41 -58.18
C ALA A 67 -34.07 -26.77 -56.83
N ASN A 68 -35.15 -27.23 -56.18
CA ASN A 68 -35.56 -26.75 -54.86
C ASN A 68 -34.56 -27.14 -53.76
N LEU A 69 -34.05 -28.37 -53.80
CA LEU A 69 -32.99 -28.80 -52.87
C LEU A 69 -31.70 -27.99 -53.06
N GLU A 70 -31.30 -27.73 -54.30
CA GLU A 70 -30.12 -26.92 -54.60
C GLU A 70 -30.28 -25.47 -54.12
N MET A 71 -31.46 -24.88 -54.30
CA MET A 71 -31.78 -23.55 -53.77
C MET A 71 -31.66 -23.55 -52.24
N LYS A 72 -32.35 -24.46 -51.55
CA LYS A 72 -32.31 -24.57 -50.08
C LYS A 72 -30.90 -24.79 -49.55
N TYR A 73 -30.10 -25.59 -50.24
CA TYR A 73 -28.70 -25.81 -49.87
C TYR A 73 -27.87 -24.54 -50.01
N LYS A 74 -28.01 -23.81 -51.13
CA LYS A 74 -27.33 -22.52 -51.35
C LYS A 74 -27.76 -21.47 -50.31
N ASP A 75 -29.04 -21.42 -49.98
CA ASP A 75 -29.57 -20.51 -48.97
C ASP A 75 -29.01 -20.84 -47.58
N ALA A 76 -29.08 -22.11 -47.15
CA ALA A 76 -28.53 -22.56 -45.87
C ALA A 76 -27.01 -22.32 -45.77
N LEU A 77 -26.28 -22.53 -46.87
CA LEU A 77 -24.84 -22.25 -46.94
C LEU A 77 -24.57 -20.74 -46.86
N GLY A 78 -25.41 -19.92 -47.49
CA GLY A 78 -25.36 -18.46 -47.38
C GLY A 78 -25.63 -17.97 -45.96
N GLU A 79 -26.65 -18.49 -45.30
CA GLU A 79 -26.99 -18.19 -43.91
C GLU A 79 -25.87 -18.61 -42.94
N SER A 80 -25.33 -19.82 -43.12
CA SER A 80 -24.20 -20.31 -42.32
C SER A 80 -22.97 -19.42 -42.47
N ARG A 81 -22.65 -18.98 -43.70
CA ARG A 81 -21.54 -18.04 -43.96
C ARG A 81 -21.77 -16.67 -43.30
N ARG A 82 -22.99 -16.14 -43.35
CA ARG A 82 -23.33 -14.88 -42.67
C ARG A 82 -23.20 -15.00 -41.16
N ALA A 83 -23.72 -16.09 -40.58
CA ALA A 83 -23.61 -16.36 -39.14
C ALA A 83 -22.15 -16.51 -38.68
N ALA A 84 -21.33 -17.23 -39.46
CA ALA A 84 -19.90 -17.35 -39.20
C ALA A 84 -19.19 -15.98 -39.22
N ALA A 85 -19.44 -15.17 -40.25
CA ALA A 85 -18.85 -13.83 -40.35
C ALA A 85 -19.26 -12.91 -39.18
N LEU A 86 -20.52 -12.98 -38.72
CA LEU A 86 -20.98 -12.23 -37.54
C LEU A 86 -20.26 -12.67 -36.27
N LEU A 87 -20.12 -13.98 -36.05
CA LEU A 87 -19.42 -14.54 -34.90
C LEU A 87 -17.93 -14.21 -34.91
N GLU A 88 -17.29 -14.18 -36.08
CA GLU A 88 -15.88 -13.75 -36.22
C GLU A 88 -15.70 -12.30 -35.77
N VAL A 89 -16.59 -11.39 -36.20
CA VAL A 89 -16.56 -9.99 -35.79
C VAL A 89 -16.80 -9.82 -34.28
N GLU A 90 -17.73 -10.58 -33.69
CA GLU A 90 -17.96 -10.58 -32.24
C GLU A 90 -16.76 -11.10 -31.46
N LEU A 91 -16.14 -12.19 -31.94
CA LEU A 91 -14.93 -12.74 -31.34
C LEU A 91 -13.78 -11.73 -31.38
N GLU A 92 -13.60 -11.01 -32.48
CA GLU A 92 -12.62 -9.94 -32.57
C GLU A 92 -12.91 -8.82 -31.57
N LYS A 93 -14.17 -8.38 -31.44
CA LYS A 93 -14.55 -7.36 -30.44
C LYS A 93 -14.22 -7.82 -29.03
N GLU A 94 -14.56 -9.05 -28.67
CA GLU A 94 -14.27 -9.60 -27.33
C GLU A 94 -12.77 -9.76 -27.10
N ARG A 95 -11.99 -10.16 -28.11
CA ARG A 95 -10.51 -10.17 -28.02
C ARG A 95 -9.95 -8.79 -27.69
N HIS A 96 -10.43 -7.74 -28.38
CA HIS A 96 -10.00 -6.38 -28.10
C HIS A 96 -10.41 -5.92 -26.69
N ARG A 97 -11.63 -6.25 -26.24
CA ARG A 97 -12.09 -5.93 -24.87
C ARG A 97 -11.23 -6.61 -23.81
N VAL A 98 -10.97 -7.90 -23.96
CA VAL A 98 -10.11 -8.68 -23.05
C VAL A 98 -8.70 -8.11 -23.02
N GLN A 99 -8.15 -7.73 -24.17
CA GLN A 99 -6.83 -7.09 -24.24
C GLN A 99 -6.80 -5.75 -23.51
N GLY A 100 -7.84 -4.92 -23.68
CA GLY A 100 -7.99 -3.64 -22.95
C GLY A 100 -8.06 -3.84 -21.44
N TYR A 101 -8.88 -4.79 -20.96
CA TYR A 101 -8.95 -5.11 -19.52
C TYR A 101 -7.62 -5.62 -18.98
N ARG A 102 -6.90 -6.46 -19.73
CA ARG A 102 -5.58 -6.96 -19.32
C ARG A 102 -4.58 -5.82 -19.18
N GLN A 103 -4.56 -4.88 -20.12
CA GLN A 103 -3.68 -3.71 -20.05
C GLN A 103 -4.02 -2.82 -18.85
N ALA A 104 -5.30 -2.55 -18.62
CA ALA A 104 -5.77 -1.77 -17.47
C ALA A 104 -5.40 -2.42 -16.12
N LEU A 105 -5.52 -3.74 -16.01
CA LEU A 105 -5.11 -4.48 -14.81
C LEU A 105 -3.61 -4.41 -14.58
N VAL A 106 -2.80 -4.52 -15.64
CA VAL A 106 -1.34 -4.38 -15.54
C VAL A 106 -0.95 -2.98 -15.10
N SER A 107 -1.55 -1.93 -15.70
CA SER A 107 -1.26 -0.54 -15.29
C SER A 107 -1.68 -0.27 -13.85
N GLN A 108 -2.85 -0.76 -13.44
CA GLN A 108 -3.32 -0.61 -12.07
C GLN A 108 -2.41 -1.34 -11.08
N SER A 109 -1.96 -2.56 -11.42
CA SER A 109 -1.02 -3.29 -10.59
C SER A 109 0.32 -2.58 -10.46
N GLN A 110 0.84 -1.98 -11.53
CA GLN A 110 2.07 -1.20 -11.51
C GLN A 110 1.93 0.04 -10.61
N GLN A 111 0.83 0.78 -10.75
CA GLN A 111 0.53 1.95 -9.90
C GLN A 111 0.50 1.59 -8.41
N LEU A 112 -0.18 0.50 -8.04
CA LEU A 112 -0.24 0.04 -6.65
C LEU A 112 1.13 -0.37 -6.11
N LEU A 113 1.98 -0.97 -6.95
CA LEU A 113 3.34 -1.32 -6.56
C LEU A 113 4.21 -0.08 -6.32
N GLU A 114 4.08 0.95 -7.15
CA GLU A 114 4.75 2.23 -6.99
C GLU A 114 4.28 2.96 -5.73
N GLU A 115 2.96 3.04 -5.50
CA GLU A 115 2.38 3.62 -4.29
C GLU A 115 2.85 2.91 -3.03
N ARG A 116 2.82 1.57 -3.03
CA ARG A 116 3.35 0.78 -1.91
C ARG A 116 4.83 1.06 -1.68
N GLY A 117 5.61 1.19 -2.75
CA GLY A 117 7.02 1.56 -2.69
C GLY A 117 7.23 2.94 -2.06
N ARG A 118 6.44 3.93 -2.47
CA ARG A 118 6.46 5.30 -1.93
C ARG A 118 6.10 5.31 -0.44
N LEU A 119 4.98 4.69 -0.06
CA LEU A 119 4.53 4.62 1.33
C LEU A 119 5.55 3.91 2.23
N ARG A 120 6.22 2.88 1.71
CA ARG A 120 7.28 2.19 2.45
C ARG A 120 8.47 3.12 2.74
N ARG A 121 8.93 3.88 1.75
CA ARG A 121 10.02 4.86 1.94
C ARG A 121 9.63 5.97 2.91
N GLU A 122 8.39 6.45 2.82
CA GLU A 122 7.85 7.46 3.75
C GLU A 122 7.83 6.94 5.18
N ARG A 123 7.36 5.70 5.38
CA ARG A 123 7.38 5.04 6.69
C ARG A 123 8.80 4.88 7.23
N GLU A 124 9.74 4.44 6.42
CA GLU A 124 11.16 4.31 6.81
C GLU A 124 11.74 5.67 7.20
N GLY A 125 11.40 6.75 6.48
CA GLY A 125 11.77 8.12 6.83
C GLY A 125 11.19 8.59 8.17
N LEU A 126 9.89 8.38 8.38
CA LEU A 126 9.21 8.73 9.64
C LEU A 126 9.73 7.92 10.83
N GLU A 127 10.04 6.64 10.63
CA GLU A 127 10.64 5.82 11.68
C GLU A 127 12.05 6.31 12.06
N ALA A 128 12.84 6.78 11.09
CA ALA A 128 14.15 7.39 11.36
C ALA A 128 14.01 8.72 12.11
N GLU A 129 13.10 9.59 11.70
CA GLU A 129 12.81 10.87 12.39
C GLU A 129 12.32 10.63 13.82
N ARG A 130 11.40 9.68 14.03
CA ARG A 130 10.95 9.27 15.36
C ARG A 130 12.11 8.81 16.24
N ARG A 131 13.06 8.04 15.70
CA ARG A 131 14.26 7.61 16.45
C ARG A 131 15.16 8.79 16.81
N GLN A 132 15.35 9.75 15.91
CA GLN A 132 16.12 10.96 16.19
C GLN A 132 15.46 11.80 17.28
N LEU A 133 14.16 12.05 17.18
CA LEU A 133 13.39 12.77 18.19
C LEU A 133 13.38 12.03 19.54
N ALA A 134 13.30 10.70 19.54
CA ALA A 134 13.40 9.90 20.76
C ALA A 134 14.79 10.02 21.40
N ARG A 135 15.87 10.03 20.62
CA ARG A 135 17.24 10.25 21.11
C ARG A 135 17.42 11.67 21.66
N ALA A 136 16.95 12.68 20.94
CA ALA A 136 16.96 14.07 21.40
C ALA A 136 16.12 14.25 22.68
N GLY A 137 14.96 13.61 22.74
CA GLY A 137 14.10 13.56 23.92
C GLY A 137 14.78 12.85 25.10
N ALA A 138 15.45 11.73 24.87
CA ALA A 138 16.22 11.01 25.89
C ALA A 138 17.36 11.87 26.45
N ALA A 139 18.10 12.59 25.60
CA ALA A 139 19.12 13.56 26.03
C ALA A 139 18.50 14.67 26.89
N GLY A 140 17.34 15.20 26.50
CA GLY A 140 16.59 16.18 27.29
C GLY A 140 16.13 15.66 28.66
N VAL A 141 15.68 14.40 28.74
CA VAL A 141 15.31 13.74 30.00
C VAL A 141 16.54 13.54 30.89
N GLN A 142 17.66 13.09 30.32
CA GLN A 142 18.93 12.92 31.05
C GLN A 142 19.44 14.24 31.63
N TYR A 143 19.42 15.33 30.84
CA TYR A 143 19.80 16.66 31.31
C TYR A 143 18.91 17.13 32.49
N ARG A 144 17.59 16.96 32.38
CA ARG A 144 16.67 17.31 33.48
C ARG A 144 16.92 16.47 34.73
N ALA A 145 17.15 15.17 34.57
CA ALA A 145 17.45 14.28 35.70
C ALA A 145 18.80 14.60 36.38
N ALA A 146 19.80 15.03 35.62
CA ALA A 146 21.07 15.53 36.18
C ALA A 146 20.86 16.86 36.92
N LEU A 147 20.06 17.77 36.36
CA LEU A 147 19.76 19.06 36.99
C LEU A 147 18.99 18.93 38.31
N GLU A 148 18.06 17.98 38.41
CA GLU A 148 17.33 17.71 39.66
C GLU A 148 18.25 17.11 40.73
N ARG A 149 19.25 16.29 40.37
CA ARG A 149 20.24 15.78 41.32
C ARG A 149 21.07 16.90 41.95
N GLU A 150 21.47 17.89 41.14
CA GLU A 150 22.24 19.04 41.63
C GLU A 150 21.39 20.07 42.39
N ARG A 151 20.06 19.96 42.35
CA ARG A 151 19.15 20.91 42.99
C ARG A 151 19.26 20.90 44.51
N GLU A 152 19.47 19.73 45.11
CA GLU A 152 19.63 19.59 46.57
C GLU A 152 20.92 20.26 47.05
N TRP A 153 22.04 20.06 46.32
CA TRP A 153 23.29 20.75 46.60
C TRP A 153 23.14 22.27 46.44
N GLN A 154 22.48 22.72 45.37
CA GLN A 154 22.21 24.15 45.14
C GLN A 154 21.38 24.76 46.27
N GLY A 155 20.35 24.06 46.75
CA GLY A 155 19.51 24.52 47.87
C GLY A 155 20.31 24.68 49.16
N ARG A 156 21.17 23.70 49.48
CA ARG A 156 22.05 23.78 50.65
C ARG A 156 23.08 24.89 50.53
N ALA A 157 23.66 25.09 49.34
CA ALA A 157 24.60 26.18 49.08
C ALA A 157 23.94 27.56 49.21
N ALA A 158 22.70 27.72 48.75
CA ALA A 158 21.95 28.96 48.90
C ALA A 158 21.69 29.28 50.38
N LEU A 159 21.22 28.31 51.17
CA LEU A 159 21.01 28.49 52.61
C LEU A 159 22.31 28.85 53.33
N LEU A 160 23.42 28.20 52.98
CA LEU A 160 24.73 28.51 53.53
C LEU A 160 25.13 29.97 53.24
N LEU A 161 24.91 30.45 52.02
CA LEU A 161 25.23 31.83 51.63
C LEU A 161 24.29 32.86 52.29
N GLU A 162 23.02 32.55 52.50
CA GLU A 162 22.09 33.41 53.25
C GLU A 162 22.52 33.55 54.73
N GLU A 163 22.89 32.44 55.36
CA GLU A 163 23.43 32.45 56.73
C GLU A 163 24.77 33.20 56.80
N LEU A 164 25.59 33.08 55.76
CA LEU A 164 26.85 33.80 55.65
C LEU A 164 26.63 35.31 55.48
N GLU A 165 25.67 35.73 54.65
CA GLU A 165 25.29 37.13 54.49
C GLU A 165 24.87 37.73 55.83
N ALA A 166 23.97 37.07 56.57
CA ALA A 166 23.51 37.55 57.86
C ALA A 166 24.67 37.74 58.85
N ALA A 167 25.58 36.77 58.93
CA ALA A 167 26.74 36.83 59.81
C ALA A 167 27.76 37.90 59.38
N LEU A 168 27.97 38.10 58.07
CA LEU A 168 28.83 39.17 57.56
C LEU A 168 28.24 40.57 57.82
N VAL A 169 26.91 40.71 57.71
CA VAL A 169 26.22 41.96 58.09
C VAL A 169 26.39 42.23 59.57
N GLU A 170 26.24 41.23 60.43
CA GLU A 170 26.48 41.39 61.88
C GLU A 170 27.93 41.76 62.17
N ARG A 171 28.88 41.07 61.54
CA ARG A 171 30.32 41.38 61.67
C ARG A 171 30.59 42.83 61.29
N GLN A 172 30.03 43.30 60.18
CA GLN A 172 30.30 44.62 59.66
C GLN A 172 29.60 45.72 60.48
N ASP A 173 28.41 45.44 61.00
CA ASP A 173 27.73 46.30 61.98
C ASP A 173 28.57 46.44 63.27
N ALA A 174 29.12 45.34 63.78
CA ALA A 174 30.03 45.37 64.94
C ALA A 174 31.37 46.09 64.65
N TYR A 175 31.85 46.03 63.40
CA TYR A 175 33.05 46.77 62.98
C TYR A 175 32.80 48.29 62.93
N CYS A 176 31.63 48.71 62.43
CA CYS A 176 31.29 50.11 62.19
C CYS A 176 30.65 50.79 63.41
N SER A 177 30.09 50.02 64.33
CA SER A 177 29.47 50.54 65.54
C SER A 177 30.53 50.99 66.55
N VAL A 178 30.33 52.18 67.11
CA VAL A 178 31.13 52.70 68.24
C VAL A 178 30.70 52.06 69.56
N LEU A 179 29.47 51.54 69.63
CA LEU A 179 28.85 51.01 70.85
C LEU A 179 29.11 49.51 71.05
N LEU A 180 29.33 48.76 69.97
CA LEU A 180 29.49 47.31 70.05
C LEU A 180 30.92 46.93 70.47
N PRO A 181 31.09 45.97 71.41
CA PRO A 181 32.41 45.50 71.80
C PRO A 181 33.18 44.85 70.65
N ARG A 182 34.50 45.07 70.61
CA ARG A 182 35.40 44.42 69.63
C ARG A 182 35.36 42.89 69.73
N ASP A 183 35.11 42.35 70.93
CA ASP A 183 35.01 40.91 71.16
C ASP A 183 33.87 40.28 70.35
N ARG A 184 32.76 41.02 70.16
CA ARG A 184 31.63 40.53 69.36
C ARG A 184 32.04 40.32 67.91
N ARG A 185 32.81 41.24 67.34
CA ARG A 185 33.35 41.10 65.97
C ARG A 185 34.26 39.86 65.87
N LEU A 186 35.19 39.69 66.82
CA LEU A 186 36.12 38.56 66.81
C LEU A 186 35.42 37.21 66.95
N GLU A 187 34.37 37.15 67.77
CA GLU A 187 33.53 35.97 67.92
C GLU A 187 32.87 35.58 66.59
N VAL A 188 32.25 36.53 65.89
CA VAL A 188 31.62 36.29 64.58
C VAL A 188 32.66 35.87 63.54
N GLU A 189 33.82 36.54 63.48
CA GLU A 189 34.90 36.18 62.54
C GLU A 189 35.41 34.75 62.77
N LYS A 190 35.58 34.34 64.03
CA LYS A 190 35.98 32.96 64.39
C LYS A 190 34.92 31.95 63.96
N ASN A 191 33.65 32.21 64.27
CA ASN A 191 32.55 31.30 63.94
C ASN A 191 32.41 31.12 62.42
N LEU A 192 32.57 32.21 61.65
CA LEU A 192 32.57 32.19 60.19
C LEU A 192 33.70 31.33 59.62
N LEU A 193 34.93 31.46 60.13
CA LEU A 193 36.07 30.64 59.68
C LEU A 193 35.92 29.16 60.04
N VAL A 194 35.42 28.86 61.26
CA VAL A 194 35.13 27.48 61.65
C VAL A 194 34.12 26.88 60.69
N LYS A 195 33.01 27.58 60.45
CA LYS A 195 31.98 27.11 59.53
C LYS A 195 32.52 26.91 58.12
N ALA A 196 33.35 27.83 57.63
CA ALA A 196 33.96 27.73 56.32
C ALA A 196 34.91 26.53 56.16
N ALA A 197 35.57 26.12 57.25
CA ALA A 197 36.46 24.97 57.26
C ALA A 197 35.72 23.63 57.49
N THR A 198 34.59 23.64 58.20
CA THR A 198 33.85 22.41 58.55
C THR A 198 32.76 22.05 57.55
N ASP A 199 32.15 23.04 56.89
CA ASP A 199 31.07 22.79 55.94
C ASP A 199 31.67 22.35 54.58
N PRO A 200 31.27 21.18 54.04
CA PRO A 200 31.83 20.68 52.79
C PRO A 200 31.52 21.58 51.59
N ILE A 201 30.36 22.24 51.58
CA ILE A 201 29.99 23.19 50.52
C ILE A 201 30.84 24.46 50.65
N ALA A 202 31.10 24.90 51.87
CA ALA A 202 31.99 26.04 52.09
C ALA A 202 33.43 25.77 51.64
N ALA A 203 33.93 24.56 51.88
CA ALA A 203 35.24 24.12 51.41
C ALA A 203 35.29 24.06 49.87
N GLU A 204 34.24 23.53 49.24
CA GLU A 204 34.12 23.49 47.77
C GLU A 204 34.07 24.89 47.14
N LEU A 205 33.40 25.84 47.80
CA LEU A 205 33.35 27.25 47.40
C LEU A 205 34.59 28.06 47.84
N GLN A 206 35.52 27.45 48.57
CA GLN A 206 36.73 28.10 49.11
C GLN A 206 36.40 29.37 49.91
N LEU A 207 35.33 29.34 50.70
CA LEU A 207 34.84 30.51 51.44
C LEU A 207 35.90 31.07 52.40
N GLU A 208 36.72 30.21 53.00
CA GLU A 208 37.71 30.61 54.00
C GLU A 208 38.70 31.66 53.47
N ALA A 209 39.18 31.51 52.24
CA ALA A 209 40.14 32.43 51.63
C ALA A 209 39.50 33.83 51.44
N GLY A 210 38.27 33.87 50.92
CA GLY A 210 37.55 35.13 50.75
C GLY A 210 37.15 35.78 52.08
N LEU A 211 36.77 34.98 53.10
CA LEU A 211 36.51 35.51 54.44
C LEU A 211 37.74 36.17 55.07
N ARG A 212 38.91 35.53 54.96
CA ARG A 212 40.18 36.12 55.42
C ARG A 212 40.48 37.43 54.71
N ASP A 213 40.17 37.52 53.41
CA ASP A 213 40.35 38.73 52.63
C ASP A 213 39.39 39.85 53.05
N ILE A 214 38.11 39.54 53.22
CA ILE A 214 37.09 40.46 53.76
C ILE A 214 37.53 41.00 55.12
N PHE A 215 37.92 40.13 56.05
CA PHE A 215 38.25 40.56 57.41
C PHE A 215 39.45 41.51 57.46
N ARG A 216 40.38 41.35 56.52
CA ARG A 216 41.59 42.17 56.41
C ARG A 216 41.34 43.50 55.71
N HIS A 217 40.49 43.52 54.68
CA HIS A 217 40.41 44.63 53.74
C HIS A 217 39.06 45.36 53.74
N ASP A 218 37.96 44.76 54.21
CA ASP A 218 36.67 45.45 54.26
C ASP A 218 36.56 46.38 55.48
N ARG A 219 36.78 47.66 55.21
CA ARG A 219 36.77 48.74 56.22
C ARG A 219 35.70 49.77 55.96
N HIS A 220 34.81 49.55 54.99
CA HIS A 220 33.79 50.53 54.65
C HIS A 220 32.68 50.54 55.70
N CYS A 221 32.36 51.73 56.18
CA CYS A 221 31.21 52.00 57.04
C CYS A 221 30.33 53.04 56.34
N ALA A 222 29.02 52.82 56.41
CA ALA A 222 28.05 53.82 55.98
C ALA A 222 28.07 55.01 56.95
N ASP A 223 27.35 56.06 56.58
CA ASP A 223 27.27 57.29 57.38
C ASP A 223 26.76 57.03 58.81
N TRP A 224 27.10 57.88 59.77
CA TRP A 224 26.80 57.75 61.20
C TRP A 224 25.31 57.62 61.56
N LEU A 225 24.41 58.11 60.69
CA LEU A 225 22.95 58.08 60.83
C LEU A 225 22.34 56.90 60.07
N ASN A 226 23.17 55.97 59.61
CA ASN A 226 22.73 54.81 58.86
C ASN A 226 21.87 53.89 59.73
N THR A 227 20.63 53.69 59.33
CA THR A 227 19.70 52.74 59.93
C THR A 227 19.75 51.37 59.27
N ASP A 228 20.32 51.26 58.06
CA ASP A 228 20.38 50.02 57.29
C ASP A 228 21.77 49.40 57.35
N LYS A 229 21.92 48.34 58.17
CA LYS A 229 23.18 47.60 58.35
C LYS A 229 23.79 47.11 57.04
N ARG A 230 22.97 46.88 55.99
CA ARG A 230 23.42 46.40 54.69
C ARG A 230 24.26 47.41 53.90
N ARG A 231 24.21 48.70 54.29
CA ARG A 231 25.06 49.73 53.69
C ARG A 231 26.51 49.70 54.18
N ASN A 232 26.78 48.96 55.26
CA ASN A 232 28.14 48.76 55.72
C ASN A 232 28.85 47.70 54.86
N GLY A 233 30.15 47.86 54.70
CA GLY A 233 30.97 46.95 53.89
C GLY A 233 30.83 47.21 52.39
N ARG A 234 31.81 46.74 51.62
CA ARG A 234 31.78 46.76 50.14
C ARG A 234 32.34 45.47 49.57
N LEU A 235 33.46 45.03 50.13
CA LEU A 235 34.16 43.84 49.69
C LEU A 235 33.36 42.58 50.04
N MET A 236 32.70 42.53 51.20
CA MET A 236 31.83 41.41 51.58
C MET A 236 30.73 41.15 50.56
N TRP A 237 30.13 42.21 50.00
CA TRP A 237 29.07 42.11 49.00
C TRP A 237 29.59 41.59 47.66
N LEU A 238 30.80 42.00 47.29
CA LEU A 238 31.44 41.49 46.08
C LEU A 238 31.76 39.99 46.20
N TYR A 239 32.26 39.55 47.35
CA TYR A 239 32.50 38.13 47.62
C TYR A 239 31.21 37.31 47.69
N LEU A 240 30.16 37.80 48.37
CA LEU A 240 28.85 37.16 48.37
C LEU A 240 28.35 36.97 46.94
N LYS A 241 28.44 38.01 46.11
CA LYS A 241 28.04 37.91 44.71
C LYS A 241 28.90 36.93 43.91
N TYR A 242 30.20 36.93 44.16
CA TYR A 242 31.12 35.98 43.55
C TYR A 242 30.76 34.53 43.90
N TRP A 243 30.49 34.24 45.17
CA TRP A 243 30.12 32.90 45.62
C TRP A 243 28.74 32.47 45.10
N GLU A 244 27.75 33.37 45.03
CA GLU A 244 26.47 33.09 44.36
C GLU A 244 26.68 32.65 42.91
N LEU A 245 27.51 33.38 42.16
CA LEU A 245 27.83 33.05 40.77
C LEU A 245 28.60 31.73 40.67
N GLN A 246 29.50 31.46 41.62
CA GLN A 246 30.24 30.20 41.68
C GLN A 246 29.30 29.02 41.91
N VAL A 247 28.29 29.14 42.76
CA VAL A 247 27.24 28.11 42.95
C VAL A 247 26.49 27.86 41.64
N GLN A 248 26.08 28.92 40.92
CA GLN A 248 25.40 28.77 39.63
C GLN A 248 26.31 28.10 38.59
N LEU A 249 27.58 28.48 38.52
CA LEU A 249 28.55 27.90 37.61
C LEU A 249 28.77 26.41 37.91
N GLN A 250 28.98 26.06 39.18
CA GLN A 250 29.23 24.67 39.60
C GLN A 250 28.05 23.75 39.30
N LYS A 251 26.81 24.25 39.42
CA LYS A 251 25.61 23.52 38.99
C LYS A 251 25.73 23.06 37.54
N PHE A 252 26.07 23.97 36.62
CA PHE A 252 26.15 23.62 35.20
C PHE A 252 27.37 22.75 34.89
N LYS A 253 28.52 22.99 35.53
CA LYS A 253 29.71 22.14 35.38
C LYS A 253 29.46 20.69 35.82
N LYS A 254 28.86 20.48 36.99
CA LYS A 254 28.52 19.13 37.47
C LYS A 254 27.52 18.41 36.57
N VAL A 255 26.55 19.13 36.02
CA VAL A 255 25.62 18.58 35.02
C VAL A 255 26.35 18.19 33.73
N GLU A 256 27.26 19.03 33.25
CA GLU A 256 28.10 18.75 32.07
C GLU A 256 28.98 17.53 32.30
N ASP A 257 29.71 17.46 33.42
CA ASP A 257 30.56 16.32 33.79
C ASP A 257 29.75 15.02 33.92
N SER A 258 28.55 15.07 34.52
CA SER A 258 27.67 13.90 34.62
C SER A 258 27.19 13.43 33.24
N LEU A 259 26.95 14.35 32.30
CA LEU A 259 26.50 14.00 30.95
C LEU A 259 27.66 13.41 30.12
N LEU A 260 28.84 14.03 30.13
CA LEU A 260 30.03 13.52 29.45
C LEU A 260 30.47 12.17 30.03
N GLY A 261 30.46 12.01 31.36
CA GLY A 261 30.74 10.74 32.01
C GLY A 261 29.75 9.63 31.64
N SER A 262 28.46 9.95 31.52
CA SER A 262 27.46 8.96 31.06
C SER A 262 27.62 8.55 29.59
N GLN A 263 28.12 9.44 28.72
CA GLN A 263 28.44 9.11 27.33
C GLN A 263 29.64 8.17 27.23
N SER A 264 30.68 8.38 28.04
CA SER A 264 31.87 7.51 28.06
C SER A 264 31.64 6.09 28.59
N ASN A 265 30.54 5.86 29.33
CA ASN A 265 30.17 4.54 29.86
C ASN A 265 29.21 3.75 28.92
N LEU A 266 28.83 4.35 27.79
CA LEU A 266 27.94 3.74 26.78
C LEU A 266 28.68 3.31 25.50
N GLU A 267 29.98 3.59 25.39
CA GLU A 267 30.90 3.07 24.37
C GLU A 267 31.61 1.80 24.86
#